data_AF-A0A811QCM6-F1
#
_entry.id   AF-A0A811QCM6-F1
#
_cell.length_a   1.000
_cell.length_b   1.000
_cell.length_c   1.000
_cell.angle_alpha   90.00
_cell.angle_beta   90.00
_cell.angle_gamma   90.00
#
_symmetry.space_group_name_H-M   'P 1'
#
loop_
_entity.id
_entity.type
_entity.pdbx_description
1 polymer ?
#
loop_
_entity_poly.entity_id
_entity_poly.type
_entity_poly.pdbx_seq_one_letter_code
_entity_poly.pdbx_strand_id
1 'polypeptide(L)'
;MLNLGDGEYWKKVMGPVFIYLNSSPNNGSDIRAFWDDAKAQARAEAGKWPYSFPESPGFAKAGDRGTVTGTLLVRDAFASKGGDVPAATAFVGSPARRAAWLLGDTVQGLPVLDEGDGQRPVQHRRRPGWNLQPRRVGSRVPQLGDYVHTSTVTVTPGGAVDLGSLVFVPPRSGPTLWEMGVPDRTAAEFFVPDADPRYASKLFVGKDGYRQYGLWERYAELHPAGNDLVFTVGQSDYSKDWIFAHVTRMDGNVRVNGRVAREAVFSTPEFGNSNAIARHGIHGGVQWSFEFPIRGYLLRQGENSISITQTMAFGPFLGVMYDYLRLEGPPPA
;
A
#
# COMPACT_ATOMS: atom_id res chain seq x y z
N MET A 1 6.67 13.84 13.07
CA MET A 1 6.53 15.13 13.79
C MET A 1 6.51 16.23 12.73
N LEU A 2 5.40 16.96 12.58
CA LEU A 2 5.33 18.11 11.67
C LEU A 2 6.28 19.18 12.20
N ASN A 3 7.29 19.58 11.42
CA ASN A 3 8.03 20.81 11.71
C ASN A 3 7.23 21.96 11.11
N LEU A 4 6.53 22.69 11.97
CA LEU A 4 5.91 23.96 11.63
C LEU A 4 6.94 25.06 11.87
N GLY A 5 7.11 25.98 10.91
CA GLY A 5 7.94 27.16 11.13
C GLY A 5 7.34 28.07 12.21
N ASP A 6 8.17 28.85 12.89
CA ASP A 6 7.68 29.86 13.84
C ASP A 6 6.71 30.82 13.15
N GLY A 7 5.48 30.90 13.66
CA GLY A 7 4.40 31.71 13.09
C GLY A 7 3.55 31.04 12.01
N GLU A 8 3.82 29.79 11.62
CA GLU A 8 2.97 29.04 10.69
C GLU A 8 1.76 28.41 11.40
N TYR A 9 0.55 28.88 11.06
CA TYR A 9 -0.71 28.32 11.54
C TYR A 9 -1.36 27.45 10.47
N TRP A 10 -1.66 26.19 10.80
CA TRP A 10 -2.32 25.25 9.89
C TRP A 10 -3.68 24.83 10.41
N LYS A 11 -4.65 24.75 9.49
CA LYS A 11 -6.03 24.30 9.76
C LYS A 11 -6.39 23.16 8.82
N LYS A 12 -6.90 22.06 9.37
CA LYS A 12 -7.45 20.92 8.61
C LYS A 12 -8.94 20.80 8.95
N VAL A 13 -9.78 20.70 7.93
CA VAL A 13 -11.21 20.41 8.10
C VAL A 13 -11.41 18.91 7.85
N MET A 14 -11.87 18.20 8.89
CA MET A 14 -12.29 16.79 8.80
C MET A 14 -13.80 16.73 8.57
N GLY A 15 -14.24 15.89 7.63
CA GLY A 15 -15.65 15.78 7.27
C GLY A 15 -16.05 16.57 6.01
N PRO A 16 -17.35 16.80 5.78
CA PRO A 16 -18.48 16.50 6.67
C PRO A 16 -18.63 15.00 6.96
N VAL A 17 -19.09 14.67 8.17
CA VAL A 17 -19.45 13.31 8.57
C VAL A 17 -20.97 13.20 8.45
N PHE A 18 -21.44 12.21 7.72
CA PHE A 18 -22.86 11.92 7.56
C PHE A 18 -23.25 10.75 8.47
N ILE A 19 -24.29 10.94 9.28
CA ILE A 19 -24.86 9.90 10.14
C ILE A 19 -26.28 9.64 9.64
N TYR A 20 -26.59 8.39 9.35
CA TYR A 20 -27.90 7.95 8.88
C TYR A 20 -28.53 6.99 9.88
N LEU A 21 -29.81 7.22 10.18
CA LEU A 21 -30.61 6.41 11.09
C LEU A 21 -31.89 6.00 10.35
N ASN A 22 -32.12 4.70 10.20
CA ASN A 22 -33.33 4.13 9.61
C ASN A 22 -34.17 3.39 10.66
N SER A 23 -35.47 3.25 10.39
CA SER A 23 -36.42 2.55 11.26
C SER A 23 -37.47 1.82 10.41
N SER A 24 -38.08 0.78 10.99
CA SER A 24 -39.18 0.05 10.36
C SER A 24 -40.32 -0.09 11.37
N PRO A 25 -41.59 0.09 10.94
CA PRO A 25 -42.75 -0.04 11.81
C PRO A 25 -42.99 -1.50 12.27
N ASN A 26 -42.45 -2.49 11.57
CA ASN A 26 -42.58 -3.90 11.95
C ASN A 26 -41.35 -4.33 12.74
N ASN A 27 -41.56 -4.82 13.97
CA ASN A 27 -40.53 -5.25 14.93
C ASN A 27 -39.46 -6.18 14.31
N GLY A 28 -38.37 -5.59 13.82
CA GLY A 28 -37.03 -6.19 13.75
C GLY A 28 -36.83 -7.47 12.93
N SER A 29 -37.79 -7.91 12.11
CA SER A 29 -37.68 -9.23 11.47
C SER A 29 -36.68 -9.29 10.32
N ASP A 30 -36.29 -8.15 9.72
CA ASP A 30 -35.32 -8.12 8.63
C ASP A 30 -34.16 -7.13 8.89
N ILE A 31 -33.21 -7.58 9.71
CA ILE A 31 -31.95 -6.87 9.98
C ILE A 31 -31.15 -6.64 8.68
N ARG A 32 -31.27 -7.51 7.67
CA ARG A 32 -30.56 -7.36 6.40
C ARG A 32 -31.11 -6.21 5.58
N ALA A 33 -32.43 -6.02 5.57
CA ALA A 33 -33.05 -4.88 4.90
C ALA A 33 -32.52 -3.54 5.42
N PHE A 34 -32.35 -3.37 6.75
CA PHE A 34 -31.75 -2.16 7.32
C PHE A 34 -30.29 -1.94 6.86
N TRP A 35 -29.51 -3.01 6.75
CA TRP A 35 -28.13 -2.95 6.28
C TRP A 35 -28.06 -2.59 4.78
N ASP A 36 -28.94 -3.16 3.97
CA ASP A 36 -29.01 -2.88 2.53
C ASP A 36 -29.45 -1.45 2.24
N ASP A 37 -30.45 -0.95 2.98
CA ASP A 37 -30.89 0.44 2.95
C ASP A 37 -29.77 1.41 3.38
N ALA A 38 -29.08 1.14 4.49
CA ALA A 38 -27.96 1.96 4.94
C ALA A 38 -26.81 2.01 3.91
N LYS A 39 -26.49 0.88 3.26
CA LYS A 39 -25.51 0.84 2.15
C LYS A 39 -25.99 1.65 0.94
N ALA A 40 -27.27 1.55 0.57
CA ALA A 40 -27.83 2.31 -0.53
C ALA A 40 -27.76 3.82 -0.25
N GLN A 41 -28.14 4.25 0.95
CA GLN A 41 -28.04 5.64 1.38
C GLN A 41 -26.59 6.13 1.40
N ALA A 42 -25.65 5.32 1.92
CA ALA A 42 -24.23 5.68 1.92
C ALA A 42 -23.69 5.89 0.49
N ARG A 43 -24.07 5.04 -0.48
CA ARG A 43 -23.70 5.20 -1.89
C ARG A 43 -24.32 6.45 -2.52
N ALA A 44 -25.61 6.69 -2.26
CA ALA A 44 -26.30 7.88 -2.75
C ALA A 44 -25.66 9.17 -2.22
N GLU A 45 -25.30 9.18 -0.93
CA GLU A 45 -24.64 10.32 -0.30
C GLU A 45 -23.21 10.51 -0.82
N ALA A 46 -22.44 9.43 -0.99
CA ALA A 46 -21.12 9.50 -1.63
C ALA A 46 -21.17 10.11 -3.04
N GLY A 47 -22.22 9.81 -3.81
CA GLY A 47 -22.44 10.38 -5.15
C GLY A 47 -22.72 11.90 -5.18
N LYS A 48 -23.08 12.50 -4.04
CA LYS A 48 -23.27 13.96 -3.92
C LYS A 48 -21.96 14.71 -3.69
N TRP A 49 -20.87 14.01 -3.37
CA TRP A 49 -19.57 14.64 -3.19
C TRP A 49 -19.05 15.20 -4.53
N PRO A 50 -18.43 16.40 -4.53
CA PRO A 50 -18.23 17.32 -3.41
C PRO A 50 -19.46 18.17 -3.10
N TYR A 51 -19.64 18.48 -1.81
CA TYR A 51 -20.78 19.26 -1.32
C TYR A 51 -20.61 20.77 -1.51
N SER A 52 -21.72 21.47 -1.69
CA SER A 52 -21.82 22.93 -1.69
C SER A 52 -22.40 23.52 -0.39
N PHE A 53 -23.09 22.69 0.40
CA PHE A 53 -23.83 23.14 1.58
C PHE A 53 -23.00 23.53 2.81
N PRO A 54 -21.80 22.95 3.10
CA PRO A 54 -21.11 23.28 4.35
C PRO A 54 -20.70 24.75 4.40
N GLU A 55 -21.14 25.47 5.42
CA GLU A 55 -20.89 26.92 5.56
C GLU A 55 -19.53 27.25 6.17
N SER A 56 -18.84 26.24 6.73
CA SER A 56 -17.53 26.43 7.35
C SER A 56 -16.56 27.10 6.37
N PRO A 57 -15.95 28.26 6.73
CA PRO A 57 -15.00 28.95 5.84
C PRO A 57 -13.76 28.13 5.49
N GLY A 58 -13.43 27.08 6.27
CA GLY A 58 -12.32 26.17 5.97
C GLY A 58 -12.70 25.01 5.04
N PHE A 59 -13.98 24.86 4.70
CA PHE A 59 -14.46 23.80 3.81
C PHE A 59 -14.51 24.33 2.38
N ALA A 60 -13.74 23.72 1.48
CA ALA A 60 -13.82 24.01 0.05
C ALA A 60 -15.05 23.33 -0.54
N LYS A 61 -16.00 24.14 -0.99
CA LYS A 61 -17.26 23.70 -1.59
C LYS A 61 -17.02 23.12 -2.98
N ALA A 62 -18.07 22.60 -3.60
CA ALA A 62 -18.04 22.04 -4.94
C ALA A 62 -17.48 23.01 -6.00
N GLY A 63 -17.89 24.29 -5.97
CA GLY A 63 -17.41 25.32 -6.89
C GLY A 63 -15.99 25.80 -6.59
N ASP A 64 -15.56 25.68 -5.33
CA ASP A 64 -14.19 25.95 -4.89
C ASP A 64 -13.26 24.76 -5.19
N ARG A 65 -13.61 23.89 -6.14
CA ARG A 65 -12.87 22.68 -6.58
C ARG A 65 -12.56 22.78 -8.06
N GLY A 66 -11.39 22.28 -8.44
CA GLY A 66 -10.98 22.13 -9.82
C GLY A 66 -10.61 20.67 -10.10
N THR A 67 -10.61 20.29 -11.36
CA THR A 67 -10.37 18.90 -11.79
C THR A 67 -9.00 18.80 -12.44
N VAL A 68 -8.27 17.72 -12.14
CA VAL A 68 -7.06 17.34 -12.88
C VAL A 68 -7.31 15.97 -13.49
N THR A 69 -7.16 15.85 -14.80
CA THR A 69 -7.26 14.58 -15.53
C THR A 69 -5.94 14.23 -16.17
N GLY A 70 -5.76 12.95 -16.49
CA GLY A 70 -4.64 12.47 -17.26
C GLY A 70 -4.63 10.94 -17.32
N THR A 71 -3.75 10.42 -18.15
CA THR A 71 -3.50 8.98 -18.27
C THR A 71 -2.05 8.72 -17.94
N LEU A 72 -1.79 7.89 -16.93
CA LEU A 72 -0.45 7.40 -16.64
C LEU A 72 -0.17 6.16 -17.47
N LEU A 73 0.90 6.21 -18.26
CA LEU A 73 1.43 5.11 -19.03
C LEU A 73 2.73 4.64 -18.38
N VAL A 74 2.95 3.33 -18.40
CA VAL A 74 4.16 2.67 -17.94
C VAL A 74 4.95 2.22 -19.15
N ARG A 75 6.23 2.60 -19.19
CA ARG A 75 7.20 2.10 -20.15
C ARG A 75 8.24 1.25 -19.43
N ASP A 76 7.92 -0.02 -19.21
CA ASP A 76 8.88 -0.99 -18.67
C ASP A 76 9.68 -1.61 -19.83
N ALA A 77 10.98 -1.31 -19.87
CA ALA A 77 11.90 -1.83 -20.88
C ALA A 77 12.01 -3.37 -20.87
N PHE A 78 11.61 -4.01 -19.77
CA PHE A 78 11.67 -5.45 -19.59
C PHE A 78 10.29 -6.12 -19.64
N ALA A 79 9.21 -5.38 -19.90
CA ALA A 79 7.89 -5.96 -20.07
C ALA A 79 7.77 -6.70 -21.40
N SER A 80 7.10 -7.85 -21.35
CA SER A 80 6.94 -8.78 -22.49
C SER A 80 6.24 -8.19 -23.72
N LYS A 81 5.49 -7.09 -23.57
CA LYS A 81 4.73 -6.48 -24.66
C LYS A 81 5.39 -5.28 -25.34
N GLY A 82 6.46 -4.71 -24.77
CA GLY A 82 7.09 -3.49 -25.28
C GLY A 82 6.14 -2.27 -25.33
N GLY A 83 6.70 -1.06 -25.29
CA GLY A 83 5.94 0.18 -25.45
C GLY A 83 5.23 0.67 -24.18
N ASP A 84 4.33 1.64 -24.38
CA ASP A 84 3.64 2.36 -23.31
C ASP A 84 2.30 1.70 -22.98
N VAL A 85 2.15 1.18 -21.77
CA VAL A 85 0.94 0.48 -21.32
C VAL A 85 0.23 1.30 -20.24
N PRO A 86 -1.10 1.47 -20.28
CA PRO A 86 -1.84 2.15 -19.21
C PRO A 86 -1.57 1.52 -17.84
N ALA A 87 -1.28 2.35 -16.83
CA ALA A 87 -1.13 1.90 -15.46
C ALA A 87 -2.50 1.47 -14.91
N ALA A 88 -2.74 0.16 -14.80
CA ALA A 88 -4.02 -0.41 -14.36
C ALA A 88 -4.29 -0.19 -12.85
N THR A 89 -3.24 0.03 -12.06
CA THR A 89 -3.35 0.36 -10.64
C THR A 89 -2.38 1.50 -10.38
N ALA A 90 -2.90 2.71 -10.18
CA ALA A 90 -2.05 3.87 -9.92
C ALA A 90 -2.68 4.74 -8.83
N PHE A 91 -1.93 5.04 -7.78
CA PHE A 91 -2.39 5.91 -6.71
C PHE A 91 -1.82 7.30 -6.90
N VAL A 92 -2.64 8.34 -6.73
CA VAL A 92 -2.21 9.74 -6.94
C VAL A 92 -2.25 10.52 -5.64
N GLY A 93 -1.24 11.36 -5.42
CA GLY A 93 -1.20 12.28 -4.27
C GLY A 93 -0.14 13.36 -4.42
N SER A 94 0.22 14.01 -3.32
CA SER A 94 1.29 15.02 -3.29
C SER A 94 2.63 14.35 -2.95
N PRO A 95 3.74 14.74 -3.61
CA PRO A 95 5.05 14.17 -3.30
C PRO A 95 5.44 14.55 -1.87
N ALA A 96 5.36 13.57 -0.99
CA ALA A 96 5.75 13.69 0.40
C ALA A 96 7.13 13.05 0.61
N ARG A 97 7.93 13.59 1.55
CA ARG A 97 9.18 12.93 1.98
C ARG A 97 8.85 11.51 2.47
N ARG A 98 9.47 10.50 1.84
CA ARG A 98 9.62 9.03 2.10
C ARG A 98 8.70 8.26 3.08
N ALA A 99 7.99 8.87 4.02
CA ALA A 99 7.03 8.26 4.96
C ALA A 99 5.65 8.96 5.02
N ALA A 100 5.50 10.13 4.40
CA ALA A 100 4.30 10.97 4.60
C ALA A 100 3.12 10.69 3.64
N TRP A 101 3.28 9.76 2.69
CA TRP A 101 2.18 9.29 1.83
C TRP A 101 1.08 8.58 2.62
N LEU A 102 1.40 7.94 3.75
CA LEU A 102 0.51 7.04 4.48
C LEU A 102 0.11 7.55 5.87
N LEU A 103 0.93 8.40 6.51
CA LEU A 103 0.59 8.96 7.82
C LEU A 103 -0.39 10.15 7.75
N GLY A 104 -0.72 10.66 6.55
CA GLY A 104 -1.41 11.94 6.43
C GLY A 104 -0.58 13.13 6.95
N ASP A 105 0.72 12.91 7.13
CA ASP A 105 1.69 13.81 7.77
C ASP A 105 2.22 14.91 6.84
N THR A 106 1.93 14.85 5.54
CA THR A 106 1.96 16.06 4.71
C THR A 106 0.60 16.70 4.69
N VAL A 107 0.57 17.96 5.11
CA VAL A 107 -0.61 18.82 5.08
C VAL A 107 -1.29 18.69 3.72
N GLN A 108 -2.53 18.17 3.75
CA GLN A 108 -3.41 17.85 2.61
C GLN A 108 -3.14 16.50 1.90
N GLY A 109 -2.99 15.41 2.66
CA GLY A 109 -3.18 14.05 2.14
C GLY A 109 -4.58 13.52 2.41
N LEU A 110 -5.44 13.44 1.39
CA LEU A 110 -6.39 12.35 1.25
C LEU A 110 -5.79 11.43 0.18
N PRO A 111 -5.56 10.14 0.42
CA PRO A 111 -5.51 9.20 -0.69
C PRO A 111 -6.93 9.13 -1.25
N VAL A 112 -7.19 9.84 -2.35
CA VAL A 112 -8.30 9.43 -3.22
C VAL A 112 -7.74 8.25 -4.00
N LEU A 113 -8.02 7.05 -3.50
CA LEU A 113 -7.84 5.81 -4.22
C LEU A 113 -8.89 5.84 -5.33
N ASP A 114 -8.53 6.32 -6.52
CA ASP A 114 -9.29 6.02 -7.74
C ASP A 114 -8.51 4.92 -8.46
N GLU A 115 -9.04 3.70 -8.44
CA GLU A 115 -8.60 2.63 -9.33
C GLU A 115 -9.11 2.98 -10.72
N GLY A 116 -8.20 3.40 -11.61
CA GLY A 116 -8.49 3.46 -13.04
C GLY A 116 -8.46 2.04 -13.58
N ASP A 117 -9.59 1.53 -14.08
CA ASP A 117 -9.72 0.21 -14.70
C ASP A 117 -8.99 0.08 -16.06
N GLY A 118 -7.79 0.66 -16.22
CA GLY A 118 -6.96 0.58 -17.44
C GLY A 118 -7.59 1.09 -18.74
N GLN A 119 -8.89 1.41 -18.76
CA GLN A 119 -9.66 1.86 -19.92
C GLN A 119 -10.25 3.26 -19.72
N ARG A 120 -10.35 3.76 -18.49
CA ARG A 120 -10.85 5.11 -18.20
C ARG A 120 -9.74 6.04 -17.71
N PRO A 121 -9.74 7.32 -18.13
CA PRO A 121 -8.82 8.32 -17.61
C PRO A 121 -9.06 8.51 -16.10
N VAL A 122 -7.98 8.66 -15.33
CA VAL A 122 -8.06 8.90 -13.89
C VAL A 122 -8.62 10.31 -13.67
N GLN A 123 -9.80 10.41 -13.08
CA GLN A 123 -10.48 11.69 -12.83
C GLN A 123 -10.19 12.16 -11.41
N HIS A 124 -9.39 13.22 -11.23
CA HIS A 124 -9.17 13.79 -9.89
C HIS A 124 -9.93 15.08 -9.70
N ARG A 125 -10.70 15.18 -8.61
CA ARG A 125 -11.33 16.43 -8.18
C ARG A 125 -10.56 17.03 -6.99
N ARG A 126 -9.72 18.04 -7.26
CA ARG A 126 -8.84 18.71 -6.28
C ARG A 126 -9.42 20.04 -5.78
N ARG A 127 -8.91 20.55 -4.65
CA ARG A 127 -9.23 21.88 -4.11
C ARG A 127 -8.27 22.95 -4.67
N PRO A 128 -8.76 24.08 -5.17
CA PRO A 128 -8.13 25.38 -5.21
C PRO A 128 -8.42 26.22 -3.94
N GLY A 129 -7.44 27.03 -3.56
CA GLY A 129 -7.49 28.02 -2.49
C GLY A 129 -7.05 27.44 -1.14
N TRP A 130 -6.00 27.90 -0.47
CA TRP A 130 -5.37 29.22 -0.42
C TRP A 130 -3.84 29.09 -0.52
N ASN A 131 -3.22 30.16 -1.01
CA ASN A 131 -1.98 30.22 -1.77
C ASN A 131 -2.10 29.56 -3.14
N LEU A 132 -2.03 30.38 -4.19
CA LEU A 132 -1.70 30.04 -5.59
C LEU A 132 -0.29 29.45 -5.65
N GLN A 133 -0.02 28.42 -4.85
CA GLN A 133 1.29 27.83 -4.73
C GLN A 133 1.41 26.72 -5.76
N PRO A 134 2.43 26.81 -6.61
CA PRO A 134 2.83 25.70 -7.46
C PRO A 134 2.96 24.40 -6.63
N ARG A 135 2.19 23.34 -6.95
CA ARG A 135 2.44 21.99 -6.40
C ARG A 135 2.65 20.91 -7.47
N ARG A 136 3.60 20.01 -7.20
CA ARG A 136 3.89 18.83 -8.03
C ARG A 136 2.83 17.74 -7.78
N VAL A 137 2.44 17.02 -8.82
CA VAL A 137 1.55 15.85 -8.73
C VAL A 137 2.41 14.60 -8.77
N GLY A 138 2.19 13.65 -7.86
CA GLY A 138 2.85 12.35 -7.90
C GLY A 138 1.85 11.23 -8.10
N SER A 139 2.28 10.17 -8.76
CA SER A 139 1.57 8.90 -8.87
C SER A 139 2.49 7.75 -8.46
N ARG A 140 1.97 6.67 -7.90
CA ARG A 140 2.72 5.43 -7.70
C ARG A 140 2.06 4.34 -8.50
N VAL A 141 2.88 3.58 -9.23
CA VAL A 141 2.47 2.30 -9.81
C VAL A 141 3.02 1.19 -8.90
N PRO A 142 2.17 0.29 -8.38
CA PRO A 142 2.57 -1.02 -7.87
C PRO A 142 3.69 -1.65 -8.70
N GLN A 143 4.59 -2.41 -8.08
CA GLN A 143 5.74 -3.11 -8.71
C GLN A 143 6.85 -2.20 -9.25
N LEU A 144 6.57 -0.93 -9.53
CA LEU A 144 7.36 -0.14 -10.47
C LEU A 144 7.88 1.17 -9.90
N GLY A 145 7.26 1.69 -8.84
CA GLY A 145 7.79 2.79 -8.03
C GLY A 145 6.98 4.08 -8.11
N ASP A 146 7.58 5.16 -7.61
CA ASP A 146 6.96 6.49 -7.52
C ASP A 146 7.30 7.33 -8.75
N TYR A 147 6.27 7.76 -9.48
CA TYR A 147 6.32 8.80 -10.50
C TYR A 147 6.03 10.17 -9.86
N VAL A 148 6.86 11.16 -10.13
CA VAL A 148 6.59 12.56 -9.76
C VAL A 148 6.59 13.41 -11.03
N HIS A 149 5.45 14.04 -11.31
CA HIS A 149 5.33 14.99 -12.39
C HIS A 149 6.30 16.17 -12.14
N THR A 150 7.16 16.40 -13.13
CA THR A 150 8.28 17.34 -13.02
C THR A 150 7.82 18.79 -13.09
N SER A 151 6.74 19.06 -13.82
CA SER A 151 6.14 20.38 -13.87
C SER A 151 5.17 20.57 -12.73
N THR A 152 4.95 21.85 -12.43
CA THR A 152 3.97 22.20 -11.44
C THR A 152 2.61 22.39 -12.09
N VAL A 153 1.58 21.81 -11.47
CA VAL A 153 0.19 21.94 -11.89
C VAL A 153 -0.50 23.03 -11.07
N THR A 154 -1.07 24.03 -11.75
CA THR A 154 -1.89 25.07 -11.12
C THR A 154 -3.35 24.78 -11.38
N VAL A 155 -4.16 24.68 -10.33
CA VAL A 155 -5.60 24.38 -10.41
C VAL A 155 -6.39 25.59 -9.93
N THR A 156 -7.39 26.02 -10.71
CA THR A 156 -8.29 27.14 -10.39
C THR A 156 -9.68 26.64 -9.97
N PRO A 157 -10.47 27.42 -9.20
CA PRO A 157 -11.87 27.11 -8.87
C PRO A 157 -12.70 26.89 -10.14
N GLY A 158 -13.42 25.77 -10.20
CA GLY A 158 -14.17 25.32 -11.38
C GLY A 158 -13.33 24.94 -12.60
N GLY A 159 -12.00 25.13 -12.55
CA GLY A 159 -11.11 24.85 -13.66
C GLY A 159 -10.86 23.36 -13.84
N ALA A 160 -10.67 22.95 -15.09
CA ALA A 160 -10.20 21.61 -15.45
C ALA A 160 -8.81 21.72 -16.08
N VAL A 161 -7.87 20.91 -15.60
CA VAL A 161 -6.53 20.78 -16.16
C VAL A 161 -6.37 19.36 -16.66
N ASP A 162 -6.16 19.20 -17.96
CA ASP A 162 -5.81 17.92 -18.53
C ASP A 162 -4.29 17.83 -18.70
N LEU A 163 -3.67 16.84 -18.07
CA LEU A 163 -2.24 16.55 -18.19
C LEU A 163 -1.93 15.65 -19.39
N GLY A 164 -2.96 15.16 -20.09
CA GLY A 164 -2.81 14.25 -21.21
C GLY A 164 -2.14 12.93 -20.77
N SER A 165 -1.31 12.38 -21.64
CA SER A 165 -0.57 11.15 -21.36
C SER A 165 0.77 11.45 -20.69
N LEU A 166 0.96 10.89 -19.50
CA LEU A 166 2.20 10.95 -18.73
C LEU A 166 2.89 9.60 -18.81
N VAL A 167 4.18 9.57 -19.16
CA VAL A 167 4.95 8.32 -19.23
C VAL A 167 5.83 8.18 -18.00
N PHE A 168 5.63 7.09 -17.26
CA PHE A 168 6.49 6.64 -16.18
C PHE A 168 7.44 5.56 -16.70
N VAL A 169 8.74 5.82 -16.58
CA VAL A 169 9.79 4.82 -16.79
C VAL A 169 10.21 4.31 -15.41
N PRO A 170 9.88 3.07 -15.04
CA PRO A 170 10.23 2.54 -13.74
C PRO A 170 11.73 2.35 -13.60
N PRO A 171 12.32 2.65 -12.43
CA PRO A 171 13.69 2.27 -12.12
C PRO A 171 13.78 0.75 -12.10
N ARG A 172 14.45 0.18 -13.12
CA ARG A 172 14.70 -1.25 -13.26
C ARG A 172 16.20 -1.46 -13.36
N SER A 173 16.73 -2.40 -12.56
CA SER A 173 18.12 -2.83 -12.65
C SER A 173 18.33 -3.84 -13.79
N GLY A 174 17.29 -4.58 -14.16
CA GLY A 174 17.30 -5.52 -15.28
C GLY A 174 15.99 -6.30 -15.42
N PRO A 175 15.96 -7.38 -16.20
CA PRO A 175 14.78 -8.22 -16.34
C PRO A 175 14.42 -8.91 -15.03
N THR A 176 13.12 -9.05 -14.74
CA THR A 176 12.67 -9.87 -13.60
C THR A 176 13.08 -11.33 -13.81
N LEU A 177 13.87 -11.88 -12.90
CA LEU A 177 14.21 -13.31 -12.87
C LEU A 177 13.17 -14.10 -12.09
N TRP A 178 12.66 -13.52 -11.01
CA TRP A 178 11.65 -14.11 -10.16
C TRP A 178 10.93 -13.04 -9.34
N GLU A 179 9.65 -13.25 -9.04
CA GLU A 179 8.89 -12.42 -8.13
C GLU A 179 7.80 -13.23 -7.42
N MET A 180 7.33 -12.71 -6.29
CA MET A 180 6.13 -13.16 -5.59
C MET A 180 5.40 -11.96 -4.97
N GLY A 181 4.08 -12.11 -4.81
CA GLY A 181 3.20 -11.07 -4.30
C GLY A 181 2.73 -10.07 -5.37
N VAL A 182 1.72 -9.29 -5.00
CA VAL A 182 1.13 -8.20 -5.77
C VAL A 182 1.41 -6.93 -4.99
N PRO A 183 2.25 -6.00 -5.49
CA PRO A 183 2.58 -4.75 -4.78
C PRO A 183 1.48 -3.69 -4.71
N ASP A 184 0.28 -4.11 -4.35
CA ASP A 184 -0.89 -3.28 -4.08
C ASP A 184 -0.93 -2.78 -2.63
N ARG A 185 0.13 -3.04 -1.85
CA ARG A 185 0.32 -2.70 -0.43
C ARG A 185 -0.53 -3.54 0.52
N THR A 186 -1.01 -4.68 0.06
CA THR A 186 -1.65 -5.66 0.93
C THR A 186 -0.88 -6.98 0.93
N ALA A 187 -1.07 -7.75 1.99
CA ALA A 187 -0.58 -9.11 2.10
C ALA A 187 -1.67 -10.14 1.72
N ALA A 188 -2.69 -9.73 0.95
CA ALA A 188 -3.96 -10.45 0.76
C ALA A 188 -3.82 -11.76 -0.03
N GLU A 189 -2.76 -11.87 -0.82
CA GLU A 189 -2.43 -12.97 -1.70
C GLU A 189 -1.51 -14.00 -1.07
N PHE A 190 -0.98 -13.73 0.13
CA PHE A 190 -0.11 -14.64 0.86
C PHE A 190 -0.90 -15.60 1.74
N PHE A 191 -0.23 -16.65 2.20
CA PHE A 191 -0.85 -17.69 3.01
C PHE A 191 -1.26 -17.18 4.39
N VAL A 192 -2.51 -17.49 4.77
CA VAL A 192 -3.03 -17.25 6.12
C VAL A 192 -3.18 -18.57 6.83
N PRO A 193 -2.46 -18.79 7.94
CA PRO A 193 -2.61 -20.03 8.70
C PRO A 193 -3.97 -20.10 9.40
N ASP A 194 -4.44 -21.31 9.62
CA ASP A 194 -5.64 -21.54 10.44
C ASP A 194 -5.46 -20.93 11.83
N ALA A 195 -6.54 -20.33 12.34
CA ALA A 195 -6.59 -19.77 13.67
C ALA A 195 -6.47 -20.86 14.74
N ASP A 196 -5.90 -20.51 15.90
CA ASP A 196 -5.96 -21.39 17.06
C ASP A 196 -7.44 -21.61 17.46
N PRO A 197 -7.94 -22.86 17.50
CA PRO A 197 -9.32 -23.15 17.87
C PRO A 197 -9.74 -22.60 19.23
N ARG A 198 -8.78 -22.39 20.15
CA ARG A 198 -9.03 -21.82 21.50
C ARG A 198 -9.47 -20.36 21.45
N TYR A 199 -9.02 -19.62 20.43
CA TYR A 199 -9.24 -18.17 20.31
C TYR A 199 -9.99 -17.77 19.03
N ALA A 200 -10.32 -18.74 18.18
CA ALA A 200 -10.97 -18.50 16.90
C ALA A 200 -12.30 -17.73 17.05
N SER A 201 -12.42 -16.64 16.31
CA SER A 201 -13.63 -15.83 16.26
C SER A 201 -14.68 -16.49 15.37
N LYS A 202 -15.76 -16.98 15.98
CA LYS A 202 -16.90 -17.59 15.27
C LYS A 202 -17.54 -16.68 14.23
N LEU A 203 -17.33 -15.36 14.32
CA LEU A 203 -17.83 -14.40 13.33
C LEU A 203 -17.13 -14.52 11.96
N PHE A 204 -15.86 -14.89 11.97
CA PHE A 204 -14.97 -14.85 10.80
C PHE A 204 -14.54 -16.24 10.30
N VAL A 205 -14.79 -17.30 11.07
CA VAL A 205 -14.51 -18.69 10.63
C VAL A 205 -15.22 -18.96 9.29
N GLY A 206 -14.46 -19.44 8.31
CA GLY A 206 -14.94 -19.72 6.95
C GLY A 206 -15.32 -18.49 6.13
N LYS A 207 -14.98 -17.27 6.58
CA LYS A 207 -15.28 -16.01 5.87
C LYS A 207 -14.05 -15.16 5.64
N ASP A 208 -13.33 -14.80 6.71
CA ASP A 208 -12.17 -13.91 6.65
C ASP A 208 -11.06 -14.50 7.52
N GLY A 209 -10.09 -15.12 6.86
CA GLY A 209 -8.95 -15.76 7.52
C GLY A 209 -8.09 -14.76 8.29
N TYR A 210 -7.99 -13.52 7.82
CA TYR A 210 -7.12 -12.49 8.40
C TYR A 210 -7.66 -11.95 9.72
N ARG A 211 -8.98 -12.00 9.94
CA ARG A 211 -9.67 -11.45 11.12
C ARG A 211 -9.74 -12.41 12.31
N GLN A 212 -8.70 -13.23 12.48
CA GLN A 212 -8.63 -14.21 13.56
C GLN A 212 -7.63 -13.80 14.64
N TYR A 213 -8.03 -13.98 15.89
CA TYR A 213 -7.18 -13.67 17.04
C TYR A 213 -6.03 -14.68 17.16
N GLY A 214 -4.82 -14.19 17.47
CA GLY A 214 -3.65 -15.03 17.69
C GLY A 214 -2.86 -15.41 16.44
N LEU A 215 -3.22 -14.90 15.25
CA LEU A 215 -2.51 -15.22 14.00
C LEU A 215 -1.01 -14.87 14.05
N TRP A 216 -0.63 -13.86 14.83
CA TRP A 216 0.76 -13.45 15.01
C TRP A 216 1.62 -14.56 15.66
N GLU A 217 1.04 -15.48 16.43
CA GLU A 217 1.78 -16.57 17.08
C GLU A 217 1.96 -17.77 16.13
N ARG A 218 1.09 -17.89 15.12
CA ARG A 218 1.01 -19.07 14.25
C ARG A 218 2.29 -19.32 13.47
N TYR A 219 3.02 -18.28 13.09
CA TYR A 219 4.32 -18.45 12.42
C TYR A 219 5.28 -19.26 13.29
N ALA A 220 5.45 -18.87 14.56
CA ALA A 220 6.39 -19.53 15.46
C ALA A 220 5.97 -20.96 15.84
N GLU A 221 4.66 -21.24 15.82
CA GLU A 221 4.09 -22.57 16.06
C GLU A 221 4.28 -23.53 14.88
N LEU A 222 4.04 -23.04 13.65
CA LEU A 222 4.17 -23.84 12.43
C LEU A 222 5.63 -24.06 12.03
N HIS A 223 6.49 -23.09 12.36
CA HIS A 223 7.91 -23.11 12.04
C HIS A 223 8.72 -23.02 13.31
N PRO A 224 8.90 -24.10 14.11
CA PRO A 224 9.67 -24.08 15.35
C PRO A 224 11.15 -23.75 15.11
N ALA A 225 11.90 -23.42 16.18
CA ALA A 225 13.29 -22.96 16.06
C ALA A 225 14.15 -23.99 15.29
N GLY A 226 14.89 -23.50 14.28
CA GLY A 226 15.67 -24.35 13.38
C GLY A 226 14.89 -24.93 12.20
N ASN A 227 13.59 -24.64 12.08
CA ASN A 227 12.73 -25.07 10.98
C ASN A 227 11.95 -23.88 10.40
N ASP A 228 12.68 -22.84 9.98
CA ASP A 228 12.09 -21.67 9.35
C ASP A 228 11.56 -21.99 7.94
N LEU A 229 10.63 -21.16 7.47
CA LEU A 229 9.95 -21.33 6.21
C LEU A 229 10.93 -21.23 5.03
N VAL A 230 10.92 -22.24 4.14
CA VAL A 230 11.74 -22.29 2.92
C VAL A 230 10.83 -22.23 1.70
N PHE A 231 11.05 -21.23 0.85
CA PHE A 231 10.34 -21.09 -0.42
C PHE A 231 11.23 -21.49 -1.59
N THR A 232 10.80 -22.50 -2.35
CA THR A 232 11.55 -23.02 -3.49
C THR A 232 10.97 -22.44 -4.78
N VAL A 233 11.75 -21.58 -5.45
CA VAL A 233 11.35 -20.97 -6.73
C VAL A 233 10.99 -22.03 -7.76
N GLY A 234 9.82 -21.89 -8.37
CA GLY A 234 9.29 -22.83 -9.38
C GLY A 234 8.62 -24.07 -8.81
N GLN A 235 8.57 -24.24 -7.48
CA GLN A 235 7.87 -25.35 -6.81
C GLN A 235 6.84 -24.85 -5.80
N SER A 236 7.20 -23.89 -4.95
CA SER A 236 6.33 -23.32 -3.93
C SER A 236 5.32 -22.33 -4.51
N ASP A 237 4.15 -22.22 -3.86
CA ASP A 237 3.07 -21.32 -4.18
C ASP A 237 2.92 -20.30 -3.03
N TYR A 238 3.20 -19.03 -3.26
CA TYR A 238 3.21 -18.03 -2.17
C TYR A 238 1.84 -17.83 -1.52
N SER A 239 0.75 -18.20 -2.20
CA SER A 239 -0.60 -18.16 -1.62
C SER A 239 -0.87 -19.28 -0.62
N LYS A 240 0.00 -20.29 -0.55
CA LYS A 240 -0.13 -21.48 0.32
C LYS A 240 1.07 -21.70 1.22
N ASP A 241 2.25 -21.33 0.74
CA ASP A 241 3.53 -21.73 1.33
C ASP A 241 4.30 -20.53 1.90
N TRP A 242 3.83 -19.29 1.72
CA TRP A 242 4.48 -18.08 2.25
C TRP A 242 3.54 -17.32 3.17
N ILE A 243 3.82 -17.31 4.48
CA ILE A 243 2.93 -16.71 5.47
C ILE A 243 2.88 -15.18 5.29
N PHE A 244 1.66 -14.62 5.33
CA PHE A 244 1.41 -13.19 5.12
C PHE A 244 2.16 -12.25 6.08
N ALA A 245 2.44 -12.72 7.30
CA ALA A 245 3.17 -12.00 8.32
C ALA A 245 4.20 -12.90 9.03
N HIS A 246 5.48 -12.52 9.00
CA HIS A 246 6.52 -13.19 9.76
C HIS A 246 6.75 -12.47 11.09
N VAL A 247 6.45 -13.14 12.20
CA VAL A 247 6.82 -12.70 13.54
C VAL A 247 8.18 -13.31 13.88
N THR A 248 9.13 -12.43 14.18
CA THR A 248 10.54 -12.76 13.99
C THR A 248 11.18 -13.40 15.20
N ARG A 249 12.27 -14.13 14.95
CA ARG A 249 13.21 -14.63 15.97
C ARG A 249 14.49 -13.81 15.88
N MET A 250 15.19 -13.65 17.01
CA MET A 250 16.42 -12.85 17.08
C MET A 250 17.55 -13.47 16.28
N ASP A 251 17.68 -13.11 15.00
CA ASP A 251 18.89 -13.32 14.19
C ASP A 251 18.71 -12.59 12.85
N GLY A 252 19.08 -11.30 12.74
CA GLY A 252 18.71 -10.49 11.56
C GLY A 252 19.85 -10.14 10.61
N ASN A 253 19.72 -10.52 9.34
CA ASN A 253 20.59 -10.27 8.16
C ASN A 253 19.96 -10.86 6.87
N VAL A 254 20.13 -10.19 5.72
CA VAL A 254 19.97 -10.87 4.42
C VAL A 254 21.27 -11.60 4.08
N ARG A 255 21.19 -12.91 3.83
CA ARG A 255 22.35 -13.76 3.52
C ARG A 255 22.14 -14.47 2.19
N VAL A 256 23.23 -14.65 1.45
CA VAL A 256 23.24 -15.44 0.21
C VAL A 256 24.16 -16.63 0.42
N ASN A 257 23.65 -17.84 0.14
CA ASN A 257 24.39 -19.10 0.21
C ASN A 257 25.04 -19.37 1.60
N GLY A 258 24.36 -19.01 2.69
CA GLY A 258 24.76 -19.37 4.06
C GLY A 258 26.02 -18.66 4.59
N ARG A 259 26.51 -17.62 3.92
CA ARG A 259 27.69 -16.86 4.38
C ARG A 259 27.44 -16.16 5.73
N VAL A 260 28.48 -16.13 6.58
CA VAL A 260 28.43 -15.74 8.00
C VAL A 260 27.91 -14.32 8.22
N ALA A 261 27.39 -14.02 9.43
CA ALA A 261 26.74 -12.76 9.80
C ALA A 261 27.51 -11.46 9.48
N ARG A 262 28.85 -11.50 9.35
CA ARG A 262 29.68 -10.35 8.97
C ARG A 262 29.68 -10.05 7.46
N GLU A 263 29.10 -10.92 6.64
CA GLU A 263 28.96 -10.80 5.18
C GLU A 263 27.49 -10.57 4.75
N ALA A 264 26.65 -10.03 5.64
CA ALA A 264 25.28 -9.68 5.28
C ALA A 264 25.29 -8.74 4.05
N VAL A 265 24.55 -9.12 3.00
CA VAL A 265 24.50 -8.34 1.76
C VAL A 265 23.76 -7.02 1.99
N PHE A 266 22.82 -7.05 2.93
CA PHE A 266 22.03 -5.90 3.33
C PHE A 266 21.55 -6.07 4.77
N SER A 267 21.52 -4.95 5.50
CA SER A 267 20.87 -4.84 6.80
C SER A 267 19.85 -3.72 6.72
N THR A 268 18.61 -4.00 7.08
CA THR A 268 17.55 -2.99 7.11
C THR A 268 17.86 -1.97 8.21
N PRO A 269 17.69 -0.66 7.96
CA PRO A 269 17.62 0.31 9.05
C PRO A 269 16.44 -0.02 9.97
N GLU A 270 16.37 0.58 11.16
CA GLU A 270 15.18 0.46 12.00
C GLU A 270 13.94 0.95 11.22
N PHE A 271 12.92 0.09 11.16
CA PHE A 271 11.71 0.32 10.39
C PHE A 271 10.49 -0.30 11.07
N GLY A 272 9.29 0.23 10.77
CA GLY A 272 8.03 -0.21 11.39
C GLY A 272 7.19 0.97 11.89
N ASN A 273 6.72 0.88 13.14
CA ASN A 273 5.82 1.84 13.81
C ASN A 273 4.32 1.69 13.45
N SER A 274 3.86 0.46 13.17
CA SER A 274 2.44 0.14 12.96
C SER A 274 2.07 -1.14 13.71
N ASN A 275 0.87 -1.18 14.30
CA ASN A 275 0.34 -2.34 15.03
C ASN A 275 -0.62 -3.17 14.16
N ALA A 276 -0.41 -3.21 12.85
CA ALA A 276 -1.33 -3.87 11.91
C ALA A 276 -1.43 -5.39 12.17
N ILE A 277 -0.30 -6.08 12.39
CA ILE A 277 -0.26 -7.52 12.72
C ILE A 277 -1.10 -7.81 13.97
N ALA A 278 -0.89 -7.06 15.05
CA ALA A 278 -1.63 -7.20 16.32
C ALA A 278 -3.13 -6.85 16.19
N ARG A 279 -3.53 -6.15 15.12
CA ARG A 279 -4.90 -5.70 14.87
C ARG A 279 -5.58 -6.47 13.74
N HIS A 280 -5.01 -7.60 13.32
CA HIS A 280 -5.57 -8.43 12.26
C HIS A 280 -5.72 -7.65 10.94
N GLY A 281 -4.76 -6.75 10.68
CA GLY A 281 -4.67 -5.98 9.45
C GLY A 281 -3.80 -6.70 8.43
N ILE A 282 -4.08 -6.45 7.16
CA ILE A 282 -3.35 -7.00 6.01
C ILE A 282 -2.53 -5.93 5.28
N HIS A 283 -2.46 -4.73 5.85
CA HIS A 283 -1.70 -3.60 5.33
C HIS A 283 -1.35 -2.67 6.49
N GLY A 284 -0.11 -2.17 6.50
CA GLY A 284 0.38 -1.23 7.50
C GLY A 284 0.01 0.22 7.17
N GLY A 285 -0.02 1.08 8.20
CA GLY A 285 -0.10 2.53 8.01
C GLY A 285 1.21 3.16 7.53
N VAL A 286 2.28 2.38 7.39
CA VAL A 286 3.60 2.78 6.88
C VAL A 286 4.13 1.63 6.01
N GLN A 287 4.68 1.96 4.85
CA GLN A 287 5.31 1.01 3.93
C GLN A 287 6.81 1.28 3.88
N TRP A 288 7.57 0.21 3.69
CA TRP A 288 9.01 0.26 3.45
C TRP A 288 9.32 -0.52 2.18
N SER A 289 10.23 0.00 1.38
CA SER A 289 10.75 -0.68 0.19
C SER A 289 12.27 -0.63 0.28
N PHE A 290 12.88 -1.80 0.14
CA PHE A 290 14.32 -1.96 0.20
C PHE A 290 14.80 -2.56 -1.11
N GLU A 291 15.81 -1.91 -1.69
CA GLU A 291 16.50 -2.37 -2.90
C GLU A 291 17.98 -2.45 -2.56
N PHE A 292 18.62 -3.57 -2.90
CA PHE A 292 20.04 -3.77 -2.67
C PHE A 292 20.65 -4.70 -3.73
N PRO A 293 21.86 -4.39 -4.23
CA PRO A 293 22.51 -5.21 -5.23
C PRO A 293 23.10 -6.49 -4.61
N ILE A 294 22.85 -7.63 -5.24
CA ILE A 294 23.56 -8.88 -4.95
C ILE A 294 24.76 -8.97 -5.90
N ARG A 295 25.97 -8.97 -5.34
CA ARG A 295 27.20 -9.07 -6.14
C ARG A 295 27.31 -10.46 -6.76
N GLY A 296 27.59 -10.53 -8.05
CA GLY A 296 27.59 -11.79 -8.80
C GLY A 296 28.49 -12.90 -8.22
N TYR A 297 29.61 -12.56 -7.59
CA TYR A 297 30.50 -13.53 -6.94
C TYR A 297 29.90 -14.24 -5.71
N LEU A 298 28.78 -13.73 -5.17
CA LEU A 298 28.04 -14.38 -4.09
C LEU A 298 27.12 -15.49 -4.61
N LEU A 299 26.79 -15.44 -5.90
CA LEU A 299 25.98 -16.43 -6.59
C LEU A 299 26.88 -17.53 -7.16
N ARG A 300 26.31 -18.73 -7.28
CA ARG A 300 26.94 -19.88 -7.92
C ARG A 300 26.08 -20.40 -9.06
N GLN A 301 26.68 -21.12 -10.00
CA GLN A 301 25.93 -21.82 -11.02
C GLN A 301 25.06 -22.91 -10.37
N GLY A 302 23.78 -22.97 -10.74
CA GLY A 302 22.80 -23.88 -10.15
C GLY A 302 22.05 -23.26 -8.98
N GLU A 303 21.83 -24.05 -7.92
CA GLU A 303 20.98 -23.67 -6.80
C GLU A 303 21.62 -22.59 -5.92
N ASN A 304 20.86 -21.53 -5.64
CA ASN A 304 21.24 -20.46 -4.72
C ASN A 304 20.18 -20.31 -3.63
N SER A 305 20.61 -19.97 -2.42
CA SER A 305 19.72 -19.70 -1.29
C SER A 305 19.86 -18.24 -0.86
N ILE A 306 18.73 -17.56 -0.66
CA ILE A 306 18.66 -16.22 -0.09
C ILE A 306 17.85 -16.32 1.20
N SER A 307 18.46 -15.96 2.32
CA SER A 307 17.80 -15.92 3.63
C SER A 307 17.49 -14.47 3.97
N ILE A 308 16.25 -14.18 4.37
CA ILE A 308 15.84 -12.86 4.83
C ILE A 308 15.48 -12.99 6.31
N THR A 309 16.12 -12.21 7.16
CA THR A 309 15.88 -12.28 8.59
C THR A 309 15.85 -10.88 9.21
N GLN A 310 15.03 -10.70 10.25
CA GLN A 310 14.79 -9.40 10.89
C GLN A 310 15.61 -9.27 12.18
N THR A 311 16.19 -8.09 12.38
CA THR A 311 17.12 -7.81 13.50
C THR A 311 16.45 -7.50 14.82
N MET A 312 15.16 -7.15 14.82
CA MET A 312 14.44 -6.69 16.01
C MET A 312 13.17 -7.52 16.25
N ALA A 313 13.30 -8.46 17.17
CA ALA A 313 12.31 -9.49 17.51
C ALA A 313 12.11 -9.59 19.02
N PHE A 314 11.78 -8.46 19.67
CA PHE A 314 11.64 -8.39 21.14
C PHE A 314 10.23 -8.71 21.66
N GLY A 315 9.30 -9.10 20.78
CA GLY A 315 7.93 -9.40 21.16
C GLY A 315 7.08 -9.99 20.03
N PRO A 316 5.93 -10.60 20.36
CA PRO A 316 5.09 -11.36 19.43
C PRO A 316 4.36 -10.50 18.37
N PHE A 317 4.44 -9.18 18.49
CA PHE A 317 3.85 -8.23 17.55
C PHE A 317 4.89 -7.60 16.61
N LEU A 318 6.17 -7.91 16.81
CA LEU A 318 7.27 -7.37 16.01
C LEU A 318 7.56 -8.31 14.84
N GLY A 319 7.06 -7.92 13.68
CA GLY A 319 7.19 -8.69 12.46
C GLY A 319 7.05 -7.83 11.22
N VAL A 320 7.17 -8.48 10.07
CA VAL A 320 6.96 -7.90 8.75
C VAL A 320 5.76 -8.54 8.09
N MET A 321 4.94 -7.71 7.46
CA MET A 321 3.97 -8.16 6.47
C MET A 321 4.56 -7.93 5.09
N TYR A 322 4.41 -8.92 4.22
CA TYR A 322 4.90 -8.82 2.86
C TYR A 322 3.88 -8.09 1.98
N ASP A 323 4.41 -7.52 0.91
CA ASP A 323 3.68 -6.87 -0.18
C ASP A 323 4.15 -7.53 -1.47
N TYR A 324 5.47 -7.46 -1.71
CA TYR A 324 6.08 -8.23 -2.78
C TYR A 324 7.57 -8.43 -2.56
N LEU A 325 8.13 -9.45 -3.21
CA LEU A 325 9.56 -9.62 -3.39
C LEU A 325 9.85 -9.82 -4.86
N ARG A 326 10.94 -9.20 -5.33
CA ARG A 326 11.41 -9.34 -6.71
C ARG A 326 12.91 -9.49 -6.75
N LEU A 327 13.37 -10.39 -7.60
CA LEU A 327 14.77 -10.55 -7.99
C LEU A 327 14.92 -10.13 -9.46
N GLU A 328 15.79 -9.16 -9.70
CA GLU A 328 16.13 -8.68 -11.03
C GLU A 328 17.51 -9.18 -11.45
N GLY A 329 17.65 -9.46 -12.75
CA GLY A 329 18.91 -9.87 -13.35
C GLY A 329 19.79 -8.66 -13.69
N PRO A 330 21.04 -8.90 -14.12
CA PRO A 330 21.85 -7.84 -14.69
C PRO A 330 21.19 -7.30 -15.97
N PRO A 331 21.40 -6.01 -16.30
CA PRO A 331 20.90 -5.44 -17.54
C PRO A 331 21.51 -6.20 -18.75
N PRO A 332 20.77 -6.33 -19.86
CA PRO A 332 21.30 -6.89 -21.10
C PRO A 332 22.56 -6.13 -21.53
N ALA A 333 23.53 -6.87 -22.06
CA ALA A 333 24.80 -6.31 -22.56
C ALA A 333 24.63 -5.45 -23.80
#